data_AF-A0A928HBL4-F1
#
_entry.id   AF-A0A928HBL4-F1
#
_cell.length_a   1.000
_cell.length_b   1.000
_cell.length_c   1.000
_cell.angle_alpha   90.00
_cell.angle_beta   90.00
_cell.angle_gamma   90.00
#
_symmetry.space_group_name_H-M   'P 1'
#
loop_
_entity.id
_entity.type
_entity.pdbx_description
1 polymer ?
#
loop_
_entity_poly.entity_id
_entity_poly.type
_entity_poly.pdbx_seq_one_letter_code
_entity_poly.pdbx_strand_id
1 'polypeptide(L)'
;MKKLSIVLLCLVTALSYAQIGIRGARGQNCTNNLKQVGLGLTMFMDDNGNRLPAKLDDAKSYVPASVCICPASRKPFIYLGSLKGNNAAVIPVVMDRIGNHNGQINVLMKDGHVTTIRHNARNYQGLLPYFKGLSSQQKAELAKVLKRLDTGR
;
A
#
# COMPACT_ATOMS: atom_id res chain seq x y z
N MET A 1 -47.13 16.71 11.80
CA MET A 1 -45.97 15.97 12.36
C MET A 1 -45.29 14.96 11.41
N LYS A 2 -45.73 14.75 10.16
CA LYS A 2 -45.10 13.76 9.23
C LYS A 2 -43.91 14.30 8.40
N LYS A 3 -43.81 15.63 8.20
CA LYS A 3 -42.78 16.24 7.34
C LYS A 3 -41.37 16.28 7.98
N LEU A 4 -41.29 16.34 9.31
CA LEU A 4 -40.01 16.39 10.05
C LEU A 4 -39.26 15.04 10.02
N SER A 5 -39.99 13.93 9.90
CA SER A 5 -39.43 12.57 9.91
C SER A 5 -38.74 12.20 8.58
N ILE A 6 -39.24 12.70 7.45
CA ILE A 6 -38.67 12.44 6.12
C ILE A 6 -37.37 13.22 5.90
N VAL A 7 -37.32 14.48 6.33
CA VAL A 7 -36.11 15.32 6.20
C VAL A 7 -34.95 14.76 7.03
N LEU A 8 -35.23 14.26 8.24
CA LEU A 8 -34.23 13.63 9.09
C LEU A 8 -33.68 12.33 8.46
N LEU A 9 -34.55 11.51 7.86
CA LEU A 9 -34.14 10.28 7.17
C LEU A 9 -33.25 10.57 5.94
N CYS A 10 -33.58 11.61 5.16
CA CYS A 10 -32.76 12.03 4.03
C CYS A 10 -31.39 12.57 4.46
N LEU A 11 -31.31 13.31 5.57
CA LEU A 11 -30.03 13.82 6.09
C LEU A 11 -29.12 12.69 6.60
N VAL A 12 -29.68 11.70 7.31
CA VAL A 12 -28.91 10.55 7.83
C VAL A 12 -28.37 9.68 6.69
N THR A 13 -29.19 9.44 5.66
CA THR A 13 -28.77 8.67 4.48
C THR A 13 -27.71 9.42 3.68
N ALA A 14 -27.89 10.72 3.41
CA ALA A 14 -26.91 11.55 2.71
C ALA A 14 -25.55 11.63 3.43
N LEU A 15 -25.54 11.78 4.76
CA LEU A 15 -24.31 11.76 5.56
C LEU A 15 -23.59 10.40 5.43
N SER A 16 -24.35 9.31 5.48
CA SER A 16 -23.82 7.95 5.37
C SER A 16 -23.18 7.72 3.99
N TYR A 17 -23.85 8.11 2.90
CA TYR A 17 -23.30 8.05 1.55
C TYR A 17 -22.06 8.94 1.36
N ALA A 18 -22.08 10.16 1.92
CA ALA A 18 -20.91 11.05 1.88
C ALA A 18 -19.70 10.45 2.61
N GLN A 19 -19.90 9.86 3.79
CA GLN A 19 -18.85 9.18 4.54
C GLN A 19 -18.30 7.95 3.80
N ILE A 20 -19.16 7.16 3.16
CA ILE A 20 -18.76 6.01 2.32
C ILE A 20 -17.95 6.50 1.12
N GLY A 21 -18.40 7.55 0.43
CA GLY A 21 -17.70 8.14 -0.72
C GLY A 21 -16.32 8.68 -0.37
N ILE A 22 -16.19 9.39 0.76
CA ILE A 22 -14.90 9.91 1.25
C ILE A 22 -13.92 8.76 1.58
N ARG A 23 -14.42 7.68 2.20
CA ARG A 23 -13.60 6.50 2.53
C ARG A 23 -13.12 5.77 1.26
N GLY A 24 -14.01 5.59 0.28
CA GLY A 24 -13.68 5.00 -1.02
C GLY A 24 -12.66 5.84 -1.80
N ALA A 25 -12.84 7.16 -1.84
CA ALA A 25 -11.94 8.08 -2.53
C ALA A 25 -10.52 8.07 -1.93
N ARG A 26 -10.39 8.00 -0.59
CA ARG A 26 -9.08 7.91 0.07
C ARG A 26 -8.35 6.60 -0.23
N GLY A 27 -9.07 5.49 -0.36
CA GLY A 27 -8.50 4.21 -0.79
C GLY A 27 -7.98 4.26 -2.23
N GLN A 28 -8.79 4.80 -3.15
CA GLN A 28 -8.42 4.93 -4.55
C GLN A 28 -7.19 5.83 -4.75
N ASN A 29 -7.10 6.92 -4.00
CA ASN A 29 -5.95 7.82 -4.06
C ASN A 29 -4.66 7.15 -3.57
N CYS A 30 -4.76 6.23 -2.59
CA CYS A 30 -3.61 5.47 -2.12
C CYS A 30 -3.05 4.55 -3.22
N THR A 31 -3.93 3.81 -3.88
CA THR A 31 -3.57 2.97 -5.04
C THR A 31 -2.96 3.80 -6.17
N ASN A 32 -3.50 4.98 -6.46
CA ASN A 32 -2.96 5.85 -7.50
C ASN A 32 -1.55 6.38 -7.15
N ASN A 33 -1.30 6.71 -5.89
CA ASN A 33 0.03 7.09 -5.42
C ASN A 33 1.02 5.92 -5.56
N LEU A 34 0.64 4.71 -5.14
CA LEU A 34 1.49 3.52 -5.30
C LEU A 34 1.78 3.19 -6.78
N LYS A 35 0.82 3.39 -7.69
CA LYS A 35 1.05 3.24 -9.14
C LYS A 35 2.06 4.25 -9.66
N GLN A 36 2.00 5.51 -9.22
CA GLN A 36 2.99 6.53 -9.57
C GLN A 36 4.38 6.19 -9.01
N VAL A 37 4.44 5.70 -7.78
CA VAL A 37 5.69 5.16 -7.20
C VAL A 37 6.22 4.02 -8.07
N GLY A 38 5.36 3.07 -8.48
CA GLY A 38 5.74 1.98 -9.38
C GLY A 38 6.32 2.46 -10.70
N LEU A 39 5.66 3.43 -11.35
CA LEU A 39 6.15 4.03 -12.59
C LEU A 39 7.53 4.66 -12.42
N GLY A 40 7.74 5.47 -11.38
CA GLY A 40 9.05 6.08 -11.15
C GLY A 40 10.14 5.08 -10.74
N LEU A 41 9.77 3.98 -10.07
CA LEU A 41 10.70 2.86 -9.83
C LEU A 41 11.07 2.15 -11.14
N THR A 42 10.14 2.00 -12.09
CA THR A 42 10.44 1.49 -13.43
C THR A 42 11.42 2.39 -14.16
N MET A 43 11.18 3.71 -14.18
CA MET A 43 12.10 4.66 -14.79
C MET A 43 13.49 4.60 -14.14
N PHE A 44 13.56 4.51 -12.81
CA PHE A 44 14.82 4.31 -12.10
C PHE A 44 15.53 3.03 -12.57
N MET A 45 14.80 1.91 -12.68
CA MET A 45 15.36 0.63 -13.12
C MET A 45 15.91 0.71 -14.55
N ASP A 46 15.21 1.38 -15.46
CA ASP A 46 15.64 1.58 -16.84
C ASP A 46 17.01 2.28 -16.90
N ASP A 47 17.20 3.29 -16.04
CA ASP A 47 18.45 4.06 -15.97
C ASP A 47 19.54 3.43 -15.08
N ASN A 48 19.21 2.39 -14.28
CA ASN A 48 20.12 1.80 -13.28
C ASN A 48 20.33 0.28 -13.48
N GLY A 49 20.27 -0.19 -14.73
CA GLY A 49 20.61 -1.58 -15.08
C GLY A 49 19.63 -2.60 -14.52
N ASN A 50 18.33 -2.27 -14.56
CA ASN A 50 17.22 -3.09 -14.08
C ASN A 50 17.30 -3.46 -12.59
N ARG A 51 17.83 -2.53 -11.78
CA ARG A 51 17.95 -2.68 -10.33
C ARG A 51 17.03 -1.70 -9.63
N LEU A 52 16.22 -2.20 -8.70
CA LEU A 52 15.48 -1.33 -7.78
C LEU A 52 16.47 -0.57 -6.88
N PRO A 53 16.08 0.62 -6.39
CA PRO A 53 16.92 1.41 -5.51
C PRO A 53 17.16 0.71 -4.16
N ALA A 54 18.26 1.06 -3.46
CA ALA A 54 18.55 0.49 -2.14
C ALA A 54 17.56 1.02 -1.09
N LYS A 55 17.16 2.29 -1.20
CA LYS A 55 16.08 2.93 -0.45
C LYS A 55 15.22 3.75 -1.41
N LEU A 56 13.94 3.92 -1.09
CA LEU A 56 13.01 4.65 -1.96
C LEU A 56 13.49 6.09 -2.30
N ASP A 57 14.19 6.74 -1.37
CA ASP A 57 14.77 8.08 -1.56
C ASP A 57 15.84 8.16 -2.66
N ASP A 58 16.47 7.05 -3.04
CA ASP A 58 17.44 7.05 -4.16
C ASP A 58 16.74 7.29 -5.50
N ALA A 59 15.43 7.02 -5.58
CA ALA A 59 14.60 7.27 -6.77
C ALA A 59 13.86 8.62 -6.74
N LYS A 60 14.26 9.56 -5.86
CA LYS A 60 13.58 10.87 -5.68
C LYS A 60 13.52 11.75 -6.93
N SER A 61 14.40 11.53 -7.91
CA SER A 61 14.36 12.20 -9.22
C SER A 61 13.22 11.70 -10.11
N TYR A 62 12.73 10.49 -9.87
CA TYR A 62 11.65 9.84 -10.63
C TYR A 62 10.33 9.81 -9.85
N VAL A 63 10.40 9.82 -8.53
CA VAL A 63 9.25 9.72 -7.63
C VAL A 63 9.25 10.92 -6.67
N PRO A 64 8.33 11.88 -6.82
CA PRO A 64 8.25 13.01 -5.89
C PRO A 64 7.86 12.54 -4.48
N ALA A 65 8.44 13.13 -3.45
CA ALA A 65 8.19 12.72 -2.05
C ALA A 65 6.70 12.78 -1.66
N SER A 66 5.91 13.66 -2.28
CA SER A 66 4.48 13.80 -2.04
C SER A 66 3.66 12.55 -2.44
N VAL A 67 4.12 11.78 -3.44
CA VAL A 67 3.44 10.54 -3.85
C VAL A 67 3.87 9.34 -3.01
N CYS A 68 4.96 9.43 -2.26
CA CYS A 68 5.44 8.38 -1.34
C CYS A 68 4.66 8.32 -0.01
N ILE A 69 3.53 9.03 0.08
CA ILE A 69 2.73 9.18 1.30
C ILE A 69 1.32 8.63 1.05
N CYS A 70 0.82 7.85 2.01
CA CYS A 70 -0.57 7.41 2.01
C CYS A 70 -1.50 8.62 2.24
N PRO A 71 -2.42 8.95 1.31
CA PRO A 71 -3.29 10.10 1.45
C PRO A 71 -4.33 9.94 2.58
N ALA A 72 -4.63 8.71 2.99
CA ALA A 72 -5.61 8.45 4.05
C ALA A 72 -5.06 8.74 5.45
N SER A 73 -3.80 8.39 5.72
CA SER A 73 -3.18 8.51 7.04
C SER A 73 -2.09 9.58 7.12
N ARG A 74 -1.66 10.13 5.98
CA ARG A 74 -0.52 11.05 5.83
C ARG A 74 0.81 10.45 6.31
N LYS A 75 0.91 9.13 6.41
CA LYS A 75 2.15 8.42 6.76
C LYS A 75 2.87 7.94 5.49
N PRO A 76 4.21 7.89 5.50
CA PRO A 76 4.97 7.37 4.37
C PRO A 76 4.68 5.87 4.17
N PHE A 77 4.71 5.45 2.92
CA PHE A 77 4.71 4.03 2.57
C PHE A 77 5.96 3.33 3.10
N ILE A 78 5.90 2.00 3.20
CA ILE A 78 7.01 1.16 3.58
C ILE A 78 7.65 0.59 2.32
N TYR A 79 8.92 0.92 2.11
CA TYR A 79 9.75 0.27 1.10
C TYR A 79 10.25 -1.07 1.66
N LEU A 80 9.83 -2.17 1.02
CA LEU A 80 10.25 -3.53 1.37
C LEU A 80 11.55 -3.94 0.67
N GLY A 81 11.94 -3.19 -0.36
CA GLY A 81 13.11 -3.48 -1.18
C GLY A 81 12.90 -4.62 -2.17
N SER A 82 13.99 -5.04 -2.79
CA SER A 82 13.99 -6.16 -3.73
C SER A 82 14.15 -7.50 -3.02
N LEU A 83 13.04 -8.21 -2.78
CA LEU A 83 13.14 -9.66 -2.68
C LEU A 83 13.67 -10.18 -4.02
N LYS A 84 14.66 -11.07 -3.97
CA LYS A 84 15.16 -11.72 -5.18
C LYS A 84 14.11 -12.69 -5.73
N GLY A 85 14.09 -12.85 -7.04
CA GLY A 85 13.23 -13.81 -7.73
C GLY A 85 12.74 -13.30 -9.09
N ASN A 86 12.26 -14.25 -9.90
CA ASN A 86 11.92 -14.03 -11.30
C ASN A 86 10.42 -13.76 -11.51
N ASN A 87 9.56 -14.16 -10.57
CA ASN A 87 8.13 -13.87 -10.64
C ASN A 87 7.82 -12.49 -10.04
N ALA A 88 7.96 -11.44 -10.86
CA ALA A 88 7.77 -10.06 -10.43
C ALA A 88 6.36 -9.76 -9.90
N ALA A 89 5.34 -10.46 -10.41
CA ALA A 89 3.95 -10.24 -10.02
C ALA A 89 3.65 -10.60 -8.55
N VAL A 90 4.44 -11.47 -7.90
CA VAL A 90 4.18 -11.86 -6.50
C VAL A 90 5.13 -11.21 -5.52
N ILE A 91 6.13 -10.45 -6.00
CA ILE A 91 7.16 -9.85 -5.16
C ILE A 91 6.69 -8.46 -4.70
N PRO A 92 6.37 -8.26 -3.41
CA PRO A 92 6.00 -6.95 -2.90
C PRO A 92 7.23 -6.06 -2.77
N VAL A 93 7.10 -4.81 -3.20
CA VAL A 93 8.20 -3.81 -3.21
C VAL A 93 7.87 -2.62 -2.31
N VAL A 94 6.63 -2.15 -2.34
CA VAL A 94 6.16 -1.04 -1.48
C VAL A 94 4.80 -1.42 -0.91
N MET A 95 4.54 -1.07 0.35
CA MET A 95 3.23 -1.28 0.95
C MET A 95 2.78 -0.14 1.85
N ASP A 96 1.48 -0.08 2.07
CA ASP A 96 0.87 0.69 3.14
C ASP A 96 1.30 0.22 4.53
N ARG A 97 1.12 1.10 5.52
CA ARG A 97 1.24 0.73 6.94
C ARG A 97 -0.02 0.06 7.42
N ILE A 98 0.13 -0.90 8.34
CA ILE A 98 -1.00 -1.42 9.10
C ILE A 98 -1.68 -0.25 9.83
N GLY A 99 -3.01 -0.22 9.78
CA GLY A 99 -3.83 0.83 10.37
C GLY A 99 -4.02 2.07 9.49
N ASN A 100 -3.37 2.17 8.31
CA ASN A 100 -3.69 3.22 7.34
C ASN A 100 -5.11 3.08 6.81
N HIS A 101 -5.55 1.84 6.62
CA HIS A 101 -6.87 1.50 6.13
C HIS A 101 -7.48 0.39 6.99
N ASN A 102 -8.80 0.41 7.16
CA ASN A 102 -9.50 -0.50 8.07
C ASN A 102 -9.41 -1.96 7.59
N GLY A 103 -8.51 -2.74 8.18
CA GLY A 103 -8.31 -4.17 7.87
C GLY A 103 -7.79 -4.42 6.45
N GLN A 104 -7.15 -3.44 5.82
CA GLN A 104 -6.61 -3.58 4.48
C GLN A 104 -5.28 -2.83 4.32
N ILE A 105 -4.46 -3.29 3.40
CA ILE A 105 -3.24 -2.61 2.94
C ILE A 105 -3.19 -2.66 1.42
N ASN A 106 -2.67 -1.60 0.80
CA ASN A 106 -2.30 -1.64 -0.60
C ASN A 106 -0.82 -1.99 -0.72
N VAL A 107 -0.49 -2.82 -1.72
CA VAL A 107 0.85 -3.33 -1.95
C VAL A 107 1.17 -3.16 -3.43
N LEU A 108 2.26 -2.46 -3.72
CA LEU A 108 2.89 -2.41 -5.03
C LEU A 108 3.79 -3.65 -5.21
N MET A 109 3.54 -4.40 -6.27
CA MET A 109 4.36 -5.53 -6.70
C MET A 109 5.46 -5.06 -7.67
N LYS A 110 6.47 -5.91 -7.86
CA LYS A 110 7.68 -5.58 -8.63
C LYS A 110 7.40 -5.32 -10.11
N ASP A 111 6.35 -5.89 -10.67
CA ASP A 111 5.91 -5.63 -12.05
C ASP A 111 5.11 -4.31 -12.20
N GLY A 112 4.94 -3.56 -11.11
CA GLY A 112 4.23 -2.28 -11.11
C GLY A 112 2.74 -2.38 -10.78
N HIS A 113 2.17 -3.58 -10.64
CA HIS A 113 0.76 -3.67 -10.26
C HIS A 113 0.55 -3.39 -8.78
N VAL A 114 -0.62 -2.85 -8.43
CA VAL A 114 -1.01 -2.61 -7.04
C VAL A 114 -2.19 -3.51 -6.70
N THR A 115 -2.08 -4.23 -5.58
CA THR A 115 -3.15 -5.07 -5.04
C THR A 115 -3.56 -4.59 -3.65
N THR A 116 -4.84 -4.75 -3.34
CA THR A 116 -5.36 -4.50 -1.99
C THR A 116 -5.54 -5.83 -1.27
N ILE A 117 -4.83 -6.00 -0.17
CA ILE A 117 -4.90 -7.18 0.69
C ILE A 117 -5.78 -6.87 1.89
N ARG A 118 -6.86 -7.64 2.08
CA ARG A 118 -7.63 -7.64 3.33
C ARG A 118 -6.98 -8.56 4.35
N HIS A 119 -6.87 -8.12 5.59
CA HIS A 119 -6.20 -8.86 6.65
C HIS A 119 -6.80 -8.58 8.04
N ASN A 120 -6.56 -9.50 8.97
CA ASN A 120 -6.80 -9.32 10.40
C ASN A 120 -5.50 -9.20 11.23
N ALA A 121 -4.35 -9.08 10.55
CA ALA A 121 -3.04 -8.98 11.18
C ALA A 121 -2.96 -7.79 12.15
N ARG A 122 -2.40 -8.03 13.35
CA ARG A 122 -2.17 -7.01 14.39
C ARG A 122 -0.80 -6.35 14.30
N ASN A 123 0.11 -6.95 13.54
CA ASN A 123 1.50 -6.55 13.36
C ASN A 123 1.98 -6.96 11.95
N TYR A 124 3.14 -6.48 11.52
CA TYR A 124 3.67 -6.70 10.17
C TYR A 124 3.99 -8.17 9.93
N GLN A 125 4.54 -8.91 10.91
CA GLN A 125 4.76 -10.36 10.74
C GLN A 125 3.47 -11.12 10.46
N GLY A 126 2.35 -10.70 11.07
CA GLY A 126 1.02 -11.27 10.82
C GLY A 126 0.52 -11.09 9.39
N LEU A 127 1.14 -10.23 8.57
CA LEU A 127 0.82 -10.09 7.15
C LEU A 127 1.39 -11.21 6.28
N LEU A 128 2.42 -11.93 6.75
CA LEU A 128 3.14 -12.92 5.94
C LEU A 128 2.22 -13.96 5.26
N PRO A 129 1.18 -14.53 5.92
CA PRO A 129 0.28 -15.50 5.30
C PRO A 129 -0.53 -14.94 4.11
N TYR A 130 -0.66 -13.63 4.02
CA TYR A 130 -1.44 -12.97 2.97
C TYR A 130 -0.65 -12.76 1.68
N PHE A 131 0.67 -12.85 1.71
CA PHE A 131 1.53 -12.82 0.52
C PHE A 131 1.63 -14.20 -0.13
N LYS A 132 0.69 -14.47 -1.03
CA LYS A 132 0.58 -15.74 -1.76
C LYS A 132 1.58 -15.81 -2.93
N GLY A 133 1.95 -17.02 -3.34
CA GLY A 133 2.81 -17.24 -4.51
C GLY A 133 4.31 -17.06 -4.30
N LEU A 134 4.74 -16.57 -3.13
CA LEU A 134 6.15 -16.50 -2.74
C LEU A 134 6.75 -17.90 -2.50
N SER A 135 7.98 -18.11 -2.97
CA SER A 135 8.78 -19.29 -2.63
C SER A 135 9.16 -19.31 -1.15
N SER A 136 9.60 -20.46 -0.63
CA SER A 136 10.05 -20.58 0.78
C SER A 136 11.17 -19.59 1.13
N GLN A 137 12.11 -19.38 0.20
CA GLN A 137 13.19 -18.40 0.38
C GLN A 137 12.65 -16.97 0.43
N GLN A 138 11.75 -16.61 -0.49
CA GLN A 138 11.15 -15.27 -0.53
C GLN A 138 10.31 -15.00 0.72
N LYS A 139 9.54 -15.99 1.19
CA LYS A 139 8.81 -15.89 2.45
C LYS A 139 9.73 -15.68 3.64
N ALA A 140 10.86 -16.39 3.70
CA ALA A 140 11.84 -16.23 4.78
C ALA A 140 12.47 -14.83 4.79
N GLU A 141 12.84 -14.30 3.61
CA GLU A 141 13.38 -12.94 3.50
C GLU A 141 12.34 -11.88 3.85
N LEU A 142 11.11 -12.01 3.34
CA LEU A 142 10.01 -11.12 3.69
C LEU A 142 9.71 -11.17 5.19
N ALA A 143 9.74 -12.36 5.82
CA ALA A 143 9.53 -12.51 7.25
C ALA A 143 10.56 -11.73 8.08
N LYS A 144 11.83 -11.70 7.66
CA LYS A 144 12.88 -10.90 8.32
C LYS A 144 12.57 -9.40 8.21
N VAL A 145 12.16 -8.94 7.03
CA VAL A 145 11.79 -7.53 6.80
C VAL A 145 10.59 -7.14 7.66
N LEU A 146 9.53 -7.95 7.67
CA LEU A 146 8.33 -7.69 8.47
C LEU A 146 8.62 -7.71 9.98
N LYS A 147 9.50 -8.60 10.45
CA LYS A 147 9.94 -8.64 11.85
C LYS A 147 10.65 -7.36 12.28
N ARG A 148 11.50 -6.81 11.41
CA ARG A 148 12.19 -5.53 11.64
C ARG A 148 11.22 -4.37 11.82
N LEU A 149 10.19 -4.31 10.97
CA LEU A 149 9.13 -3.30 11.07
C LEU A 149 8.35 -3.38 12.39
N ASP A 150 8.16 -4.58 12.93
CA ASP A 150 7.49 -4.78 14.23
C ASP A 150 8.35 -4.33 15.42
N THR A 151 9.68 -4.43 15.32
CA THR A 151 10.60 -4.04 16.39
C THR A 151 11.08 -2.59 16.28
N GLY A 152 10.68 -1.87 15.21
CA GLY A 152 11.12 -0.51 14.94
C GLY A 152 12.60 -0.39 14.58
N ARG A 153 13.22 -1.50 14.15
CA ARG A 153 14.65 -1.57 13.77
C ARG A 153 14.83 -1.80 12.28
#